data_AF-A0A1Q3MT33-F1
#
_entry.id   AF-A0A1Q3MT33-F1
#
_cell.length_a   1.000
_cell.length_b   1.000
_cell.length_c   1.000
_cell.angle_alpha   90.00
_cell.angle_beta   90.00
_cell.angle_gamma   90.00
#
_symmetry.space_group_name_H-M   'P 1'
#
loop_
_entity.id
_entity.type
_entity.pdbx_description
1 polymer ?
#
loop_
_entity_poly.entity_id
_entity_poly.type
_entity_poly.pdbx_seq_one_letter_code
_entity_poly.pdbx_strand_id
1 'polypeptide(L)' 'MFATEMCGRVADRCVQIHGGAGYISEYAIERFYRDVRLFRLYEGTTQVQQLIIAKNMIRAAS' A
#
# COMPACT_ATOMS: atom_id res chain seq x y z
N MET A 1 2.83 3.80 5.90
CA MET A 1 2.24 2.61 6.56
C MET A 1 0.71 2.63 6.52
N PHE A 2 0.01 3.43 7.34
CA PHE A 2 -1.46 3.28 7.43
C PHE A 2 -2.21 3.58 6.12
N ALA A 3 -2.07 4.79 5.59
CA ALA A 3 -2.75 5.19 4.34
C ALA A 3 -2.29 4.35 3.15
N THR A 4 -0.99 4.07 3.06
CA THR A 4 -0.40 3.33 1.93
C THR A 4 -0.81 1.86 1.91
N GLU A 5 -0.88 1.18 3.07
CA GLU A 5 -1.40 -0.18 3.19
C GLU A 5 -2.93 -0.23 2.97
N MET A 6 -3.67 0.78 3.43
CA MET A 6 -5.10 0.86 3.16
C MET A 6 -5.38 1.05 1.67
N CYS A 7 -4.67 1.97 1.01
CA CYS A 7 -4.77 2.18 -0.43
C CYS A 7 -4.54 0.87 -1.21
N GLY A 8 -3.52 0.10 -0.84
CA GLY A 8 -3.27 -1.24 -1.42
C GLY A 8 -4.44 -2.20 -1.26
N ARG A 9 -5.06 -2.25 -0.08
CA ARG A 9 -6.23 -3.10 0.18
C ARG A 9 -7.47 -2.67 -0.61
N VAL A 10 -7.69 -1.36 -0.76
CA VAL A 10 -8.80 -0.84 -1.58
C VAL A 10 -8.58 -1.19 -3.05
N ALA A 11 -7.38 -0.94 -3.58
CA ALA A 11 -7.06 -1.23 -4.98
C ALA A 11 -7.24 -2.72 -5.30
N ASP A 12 -6.77 -3.60 -4.42
CA ASP A 12 -6.98 -5.05 -4.54
C ASP A 12 -8.45 -5.45 -4.58
N ARG A 13 -9.25 -4.89 -3.67
CA ARG A 13 -10.71 -5.12 -3.63
C ARG A 13 -11.39 -4.62 -4.91
N CYS A 14 -10.96 -3.48 -5.45
CA CYS A 14 -11.48 -2.94 -6.69
C CYS A 14 -11.18 -3.86 -7.88
N VAL A 15 -9.96 -4.42 -7.99
CA VAL A 15 -9.64 -5.44 -9.00
C VAL A 15 -10.58 -6.64 -8.87
N GLN A 16 -10.77 -7.15 -7.66
CA GLN A 16 -11.66 -8.29 -7.40
C GLN A 16 -13.12 -8.03 -7.81
N ILE A 17 -13.64 -6.81 -7.61
CA ILE A 17 -15.00 -6.41 -8.01
C ILE A 17 -15.14 -6.39 -9.54
N HIS A 18 -14.10 -5.98 -10.26
CA HIS A 18 -14.11 -5.96 -11.72
C HIS A 18 -13.87 -7.36 -12.34
N GLY A 19 -13.54 -8.37 -11.53
CA GLY A 19 -13.28 -9.73 -12.01
C GLY A 19 -12.15 -9.77 -13.05
N GLY A 20 -12.33 -10.56 -14.11
CA GLY A 20 -11.33 -10.68 -15.19
C GLY A 20 -11.02 -9.34 -15.87
N ALA A 21 -12.00 -8.44 -16.00
CA ALA A 21 -11.80 -7.11 -16.57
C ALA A 21 -10.85 -6.25 -15.73
N GLY A 22 -10.81 -6.46 -14.41
CA GLY A 22 -9.89 -5.77 -13.51
C GLY A 22 -8.41 -6.10 -13.75
N TYR A 23 -8.11 -7.13 -14.53
CA TYR A 23 -6.77 -7.58 -14.89
C TYR A 23 -6.38 -7.26 -16.34
N ILE A 24 -7.29 -6.66 -17.11
CA ILE A 24 -7.04 -6.27 -18.50
C ILE A 24 -6.57 -4.82 -18.52
N SER A 25 -5.47 -4.55 -19.23
CA SER A 25 -4.81 -3.22 -19.29
C SER A 25 -5.67 -2.10 -19.88
N GLU A 26 -6.79 -2.45 -20.55
CA GLU A 26 -7.78 -1.51 -21.06
C GLU A 26 -8.61 -0.85 -19.94
N TYR A 27 -8.67 -1.46 -18.75
CA TYR A 27 -9.38 -0.92 -17.60
C TYR A 27 -8.43 -0.15 -16.68
N ALA A 28 -8.81 1.08 -16.32
CA ALA A 28 -7.98 1.97 -15.50
C ALA A 28 -7.56 1.36 -14.14
N ILE A 29 -8.35 0.43 -13.60
CA ILE A 29 -8.08 -0.21 -12.31
C ILE A 29 -6.78 -1.03 -12.31
N GLU A 30 -6.41 -1.64 -13.44
CA GLU A 30 -5.16 -2.39 -13.60
C GLU A 30 -3.96 -1.48 -13.34
N ARG A 31 -3.96 -0.29 -13.97
CA ARG A 31 -2.90 0.71 -13.81
C ARG A 31 -2.83 1.21 -12.38
N PHE A 32 -3.97 1.55 -11.78
CA PHE A 32 -4.01 1.99 -10.38
C PHE A 32 -3.48 0.92 -9.42
N TYR A 33 -3.82 -0.35 -9.64
CA TYR A 33 -3.32 -1.45 -8.81
C TYR A 33 -1.79 -1.56 -8.86
N ARG A 34 -1.18 -1.37 -10.04
CA ARG A 34 0.28 -1.32 -10.19
C ARG A 34 0.91 -0.12 -9.49
N ASP A 35 0.35 1.07 -9.67
CA ASP A 35 0.91 2.31 -9.11
C ASP A 35 0.91 2.29 -7.57
N VAL A 36 -0.18 1.79 -6.98
CA VAL A 36 -0.33 1.70 -5.51
C VAL A 36 0.71 0.77 -4.87
N ARG A 37 1.27 -0.19 -5.63
CA ARG A 37 2.33 -1.08 -5.12
C ARG A 37 3.57 -0.29 -4.70
N LEU A 38 3.90 0.79 -5.40
CA LEU A 38 5.12 1.59 -5.16
C LEU A 38 5.12 2.26 -3.77
N PHE A 39 3.95 2.68 -3.28
CA PHE A 39 3.83 3.41 -2.01
C PHE A 39 4.28 2.65 -0.76
N ARG A 40 4.45 1.32 -0.86
CA ARG A 40 4.92 0.48 0.24
C ARG A 40 6.44 0.24 0.20
N LEU A 41 7.13 0.80 -0.79
CA LEU A 41 8.56 0.58 -1.02
C LEU A 41 9.36 1.89 -1.09
N TYR A 42 8.83 2.91 -1.80
CA TYR A 42 9.61 4.08 -2.21
C TYR A 42 10.06 4.98 -1.04
N GLU A 43 9.15 5.40 -0.16
CA GLU A 43 9.46 6.27 1.01
C GLU A 43 9.90 5.46 2.25
N GLY A 44 10.65 4.38 2.01
CA GLY A 44 10.95 3.36 3.01
C GLY A 44 9.82 2.34 3.14
N THR A 45 10.23 1.09 3.35
CA THR A 45 9.29 -0.01 3.47
C THR A 45 8.43 0.13 4.73
N THR A 46 7.24 -0.47 4.71
CA THR A 46 6.37 -0.52 5.89
C THR A 46 7.11 -1.05 7.13
N GLN A 47 7.98 -2.04 6.96
CA GLN A 47 8.77 -2.64 8.03
C GLN A 47 9.80 -1.64 8.60
N VAL A 48 10.50 -0.88 7.74
CA VAL A 48 11.44 0.16 8.20
C VAL A 48 10.69 1.25 8.96
N GLN A 49 9.53 1.67 8.45
CA GLN A 49 8.68 2.65 9.12
C GLN A 49 8.21 2.17 10.50
N GLN A 50 7.85 0.89 10.65
CA GLN A 50 7.50 0.30 11.96
C GLN A 50 8.67 0.35 12.94
N LEU A 51 9.89 0.05 12.49
CA LEU A 51 11.09 0.12 13.34
C LEU A 51 11.37 1.56 13.82
N ILE A 52 11.20 2.56 12.94
CA ILE A 52 11.38 3.97 13.29
C ILE A 52 10.34 4.39 14.34
N ILE A 53 9.06 4.03 14.14
CA ILE A 53 7.99 4.31 15.09
C ILE A 53 8.30 3.66 16.44
N ALA A 54 8.68 2.38 16.47
CA ALA A 54 9.02 1.67 17.70
C ALA A 54 10.17 2.34 18.47
N LYS A 55 11.25 2.73 17.77
CA LYS A 55 12.37 3.46 18.37
C LYS A 55 11.93 4.79 18.98
N ASN A 56 11.09 5.54 18.27
CA ASN A 56 10.58 6.82 18.75
C ASN A 56 9.67 6.65 19.98
N MET A 57 8.84 5.59 20.02
CA MET A 57 8.01 5.29 21.19
C MET A 57 8.84 4.94 22.43
N ILE A 58 9.89 4.10 22.27
CA ILE A 58 10.79 3.75 23.38
C ILE A 58 11.48 5.00 23.93
N ARG A 59 11.98 5.87 23.04
CA ARG A 59 12.64 7.12 23.42
C ARG A 59 11.72 8.09 24.14
N ALA A 60 10.44 8.15 23.77
CA ALA A 60 9.46 9.04 24.41
C ALA A 60 9.00 8.54 25.78
N ALA A 61 9.14 7.24 26.06
CA ALA A 61 8.77 6.62 27.33
C ALA A 61 9.90 6.61 28.36
N SER A 62 11.15 6.88 27.93
CA SER A 62 12.34 7.00 28.79
C SER A 62 12.55 8.45 29.22
#